data_AF-A0A0N8SPJ0-F1
#
_entry.id   AF-A0A0N8SPJ0-F1
#
_cell.length_a   1.000
_cell.length_b   1.000
_cell.length_c   1.000
_cell.angle_alpha   90.00
_cell.angle_beta   90.00
_cell.angle_gamma   90.00
#
_symmetry.space_group_name_H-M   'P 1'
#
loop_
_entity.id
_entity.type
_entity.pdbx_description
1 polymer ?
#
loop_
_entity_poly.entity_id
_entity_poly.type
_entity_poly.pdbx_seq_one_letter_code
_entity_poly.pdbx_strand_id
1 'polypeptide(L)'
;MVIGGAGRDDLVANGTTVFRYLSLEDSYLSATGSDESVDWISGFNSNRDRLDLTALGFTGLGDGTNGTLKVSTEGDYDHTFLRSYEADADGNTFVLEFFDYVDFNAANFQRLISGTDTADAILGTSAGAETLMGYAGRDTLSGLAGDDRLVGGAGVTR
;
A
#
# COMPACT_ATOMS: atom_id res chain seq x y z
N MET A 1 0.58 3.38 11.64
CA MET A 1 0.05 3.62 10.29
C MET A 1 0.31 5.07 9.96
N VAL A 2 0.83 5.35 8.77
CA VAL A 2 1.21 6.66 8.26
C VAL A 2 0.46 6.87 6.95
N ILE A 3 -0.15 8.05 6.79
CA ILE A 3 -0.75 8.56 5.55
C ILE A 3 -0.12 9.94 5.38
N GLY A 4 0.60 10.17 4.28
CA GLY A 4 1.14 11.48 3.93
C GLY A 4 0.03 12.45 3.52
N GLY A 5 -0.76 12.02 2.55
CA GLY A 5 -1.82 12.83 1.95
C GLY A 5 -1.41 13.16 0.51
N ALA A 6 -2.00 14.22 -0.05
CA ALA A 6 -1.73 14.66 -1.41
C ALA A 6 -0.49 15.56 -1.51
N GLY A 7 0.27 15.38 -2.59
CA GLY A 7 1.51 16.11 -2.84
C GLY A 7 2.74 15.40 -2.26
N ARG A 8 3.92 16.00 -2.41
CA ARG A 8 5.16 15.38 -1.96
C ARG A 8 5.36 15.49 -0.45
N ASP A 9 5.42 14.34 0.21
CA ASP A 9 5.71 14.21 1.63
C ASP A 9 7.04 13.51 1.93
N ASP A 10 7.71 13.94 2.99
CA ASP A 10 8.88 13.26 3.57
C ASP A 10 8.42 12.36 4.73
N LEU A 11 8.24 11.08 4.43
CA LEU A 11 7.73 10.08 5.37
C LEU A 11 8.88 9.26 5.98
N VAL A 12 8.79 9.01 7.29
CA VAL A 12 9.84 8.29 8.04
C VAL A 12 9.26 7.08 8.75
N ALA A 13 9.81 5.89 8.46
CA ALA A 13 9.44 4.67 9.15
C ALA A 13 10.01 4.65 10.58
N ASN A 14 9.16 4.37 11.56
CA ASN A 14 9.55 4.29 12.97
C ASN A 14 9.01 3.00 13.59
N GLY A 15 9.91 2.04 13.88
CA GLY A 15 9.52 0.71 14.36
C GLY A 15 8.85 -0.12 13.26
N THR A 16 7.72 -0.77 13.56
CA THR A 16 6.86 -1.46 12.58
C THR A 16 5.84 -0.46 12.03
N THR A 17 6.01 -0.08 10.77
CA THR A 17 5.25 0.97 10.11
C THR A 17 4.44 0.42 8.94
N VAL A 18 3.24 0.96 8.78
CA VAL A 18 2.40 0.75 7.60
C VAL A 18 2.22 2.10 6.94
N PHE A 19 2.64 2.22 5.68
CA PHE A 19 2.33 3.39 4.85
C PHE A 19 1.12 3.06 3.99
N ARG A 20 0.10 3.92 4.03
CA ARG A 20 -1.15 3.72 3.32
C ARG A 20 -1.40 4.87 2.37
N TYR A 21 -1.70 4.52 1.12
CA TYR A 21 -2.06 5.45 0.05
C TYR A 21 -3.51 5.21 -0.34
N LEU A 22 -4.30 6.27 -0.35
CA LEU A 22 -5.75 6.22 -0.56
C LEU A 22 -6.15 6.74 -1.94
N SER A 23 -5.34 7.63 -2.53
CA SER A 23 -5.56 8.22 -3.85
C SER A 23 -4.28 8.20 -4.68
N LEU A 24 -4.40 8.22 -6.01
CA LEU A 24 -3.24 8.44 -6.90
C LEU A 24 -2.65 9.84 -6.72
N GLU A 25 -3.46 10.80 -6.29
CA GLU A 25 -3.01 12.17 -5.94
C GLU A 25 -2.05 12.19 -4.74
N ASP A 26 -2.01 11.10 -3.96
CA ASP A 26 -1.14 11.00 -2.79
C ASP A 26 0.33 10.89 -3.20
N SER A 27 0.64 10.18 -4.29
CA SER A 27 2.01 10.17 -4.81
C SER A 27 2.05 9.80 -6.29
N TYR A 28 2.45 10.75 -7.13
CA TYR A 28 2.48 10.56 -8.57
C TYR A 28 3.56 11.35 -9.28
N LEU A 29 4.01 10.80 -10.40
CA LEU A 29 4.79 11.51 -11.41
C LEU A 29 3.84 12.06 -12.47
N SER A 30 3.87 13.37 -12.68
CA SER A 30 3.05 14.04 -13.69
C SER A 30 3.50 13.69 -15.11
N ALA A 31 2.61 13.85 -16.10
CA ALA A 31 2.96 13.70 -17.51
C ALA A 31 4.10 14.65 -17.96
N THR A 32 4.33 15.75 -17.23
CA THR A 32 5.43 16.69 -17.45
C THR A 32 6.76 16.23 -16.84
N GLY A 33 6.78 15.11 -16.12
CA GLY A 33 7.96 14.54 -15.47
C GLY A 33 8.43 15.31 -14.24
N SER A 34 7.53 16.06 -13.59
CA SER A 34 7.85 16.78 -12.36
C SER A 34 7.70 15.86 -11.14
N ASP A 35 8.77 15.67 -10.37
CA ASP A 35 8.75 14.89 -9.11
C ASP A 35 8.11 15.67 -7.93
N GLU A 36 7.40 16.76 -8.21
CA GLU A 36 6.84 17.66 -7.18
C GLU A 36 5.74 17.01 -6.32
N SER A 37 5.21 15.86 -6.75
CA SER A 37 4.19 15.08 -6.03
C SER A 37 4.65 13.66 -5.70
N VAL A 38 5.96 13.37 -5.75
CA VAL A 38 6.48 12.03 -5.42
C VAL A 38 6.90 11.98 -3.96
N ASP A 39 6.27 11.10 -3.19
CA ASP A 39 6.59 10.86 -1.80
C ASP A 39 7.96 10.21 -1.60
N TRP A 40 8.61 10.66 -0.53
CA TRP A 40 9.93 10.21 -0.09
C TRP A 40 9.83 9.43 1.22
N ILE A 41 10.10 8.14 1.17
CA ILE A 41 10.07 7.26 2.34
C ILE A 41 11.50 6.92 2.78
N SER A 42 11.81 7.19 4.05
CA SER A 42 13.11 6.87 4.66
C SER A 42 13.00 5.85 5.80
N GLY A 43 14.05 5.05 5.99
CA GLY A 43 14.13 4.07 7.09
C GLY A 43 13.23 2.83 6.90
N PHE A 44 12.66 2.64 5.71
CA PHE A 44 11.79 1.51 5.41
C PHE A 44 12.58 0.20 5.52
N ASN A 45 12.05 -0.74 6.29
CA ASN A 45 12.67 -2.05 6.49
C ASN A 45 11.76 -3.16 5.97
N SER A 46 12.18 -3.82 4.89
CA SER A 46 11.38 -4.84 4.22
C SER A 46 10.99 -6.05 5.10
N ASN A 47 11.69 -6.31 6.21
CA ASN A 47 11.31 -7.41 7.09
C ASN A 47 10.09 -7.10 7.96
N ARG A 48 9.83 -5.82 8.26
CA ARG A 48 8.78 -5.41 9.22
C ARG A 48 7.78 -4.40 8.70
N ASP A 49 8.18 -3.52 7.79
CA ASP A 49 7.33 -2.44 7.30
C ASP A 49 6.51 -2.90 6.10
N ARG A 50 5.33 -2.32 5.94
CA ARG A 50 4.35 -2.71 4.92
C ARG A 50 3.78 -1.50 4.19
N LEU A 51 3.41 -1.72 2.94
CA LEU A 51 2.67 -0.78 2.10
C LEU A 51 1.23 -1.28 1.93
N ASP A 52 0.27 -0.39 2.12
CA ASP A 52 -1.12 -0.62 1.79
C ASP A 52 -1.52 0.27 0.62
N LEU A 53 -1.61 -0.35 -0.55
CA LEU A 53 -1.98 0.30 -1.82
C LEU A 53 -3.32 -0.22 -2.34
N THR A 54 -4.10 -0.88 -1.49
CA THR A 54 -5.34 -1.55 -1.87
C THR A 54 -6.38 -0.59 -2.44
N ALA A 55 -6.43 0.63 -1.89
CA ALA A 55 -7.33 1.68 -2.37
C ALA A 55 -7.00 2.13 -3.80
N LEU A 56 -5.74 2.00 -4.23
CA LEU A 56 -5.30 2.32 -5.58
C LEU A 56 -5.57 1.20 -6.59
N GLY A 57 -5.95 0.01 -6.12
CA GLY A 57 -6.24 -1.15 -6.97
C GLY A 57 -5.01 -1.94 -7.43
N PHE A 58 -3.82 -1.64 -6.90
CA PHE A 58 -2.62 -2.43 -7.20
C PHE A 58 -2.72 -3.83 -6.60
N THR A 59 -2.30 -4.82 -7.39
CA THR A 59 -2.33 -6.24 -7.03
C THR A 59 -1.02 -6.74 -6.45
N GLY A 60 0.07 -5.98 -6.59
CA GLY A 60 1.37 -6.27 -6.02
C GLY A 60 2.53 -5.88 -6.93
N LEU A 61 3.64 -6.61 -6.82
CA LEU A 61 4.84 -6.41 -7.63
C LEU A 61 4.74 -7.10 -9.00
N GLY A 62 5.36 -6.50 -10.01
CA GLY A 62 5.42 -7.01 -11.37
C GLY A 62 6.29 -6.15 -12.26
N ASP A 63 5.89 -5.97 -13.52
CA ASP A 63 6.61 -5.17 -14.50
C ASP A 63 6.17 -3.70 -14.54
N GLY A 64 5.21 -3.31 -13.69
CA GLY A 64 4.64 -1.97 -13.62
C GLY A 64 3.41 -1.79 -14.52
N THR A 65 2.89 -2.86 -15.12
CA THR A 65 1.68 -2.85 -15.96
C THR A 65 0.60 -3.79 -15.40
N ASN A 66 -0.62 -3.70 -15.92
CA ASN A 66 -1.77 -4.53 -15.51
C ASN A 66 -2.04 -4.50 -13.99
N GLY A 67 -2.00 -3.32 -13.39
CA GLY A 67 -2.20 -3.14 -11.94
C GLY A 67 -1.08 -3.69 -11.08
N THR A 68 0.13 -3.84 -11.62
CA THR A 68 1.33 -4.21 -10.85
C THR A 68 2.31 -3.04 -10.74
N LEU A 69 3.23 -3.13 -9.78
CA LEU A 69 4.30 -2.15 -9.55
C LEU A 69 5.66 -2.75 -9.85
N LYS A 70 6.48 -2.00 -10.58
CA LYS A 70 7.88 -2.36 -10.84
C LYS A 70 8.76 -1.80 -9.73
N VAL A 71 9.63 -2.66 -9.19
CA VAL A 71 10.76 -2.25 -8.37
C VAL A 71 11.91 -1.89 -9.29
N SER A 72 12.50 -0.71 -9.11
CA SER A 72 13.72 -0.31 -9.81
C SER A 72 14.65 0.43 -8.86
N THR A 73 15.95 0.19 -8.99
CA THR A 73 16.98 0.97 -8.30
C THR A 73 17.65 1.89 -9.31
N GLU A 74 17.72 3.19 -9.01
CA GLU A 74 18.32 4.20 -9.89
C GLU A 74 19.33 5.05 -9.13
N GLY A 75 20.38 5.49 -9.83
CA GLY A 75 21.41 6.38 -9.30
C GLY A 75 22.53 5.69 -8.51
N ASP A 76 23.46 6.51 -8.01
CA ASP A 76 24.65 6.08 -7.24
C ASP A 76 24.39 5.89 -5.73
N TYR A 77 23.19 6.26 -5.25
CA TYR A 77 22.82 6.30 -3.83
C TYR A 77 21.88 5.15 -3.41
N ASP A 78 21.73 4.11 -4.25
CA ASP A 78 20.85 2.96 -4.02
C ASP A 78 19.38 3.31 -3.69
N HIS A 79 18.84 4.39 -4.28
CA HIS A 79 17.43 4.72 -4.12
C HIS A 79 16.57 3.64 -4.77
N THR A 80 15.52 3.21 -4.07
CA THR A 80 14.55 2.25 -4.59
C THR A 80 13.29 2.97 -4.99
N PHE A 81 12.73 2.61 -6.14
CA PHE A 81 11.50 3.17 -6.66
C PHE A 81 10.48 2.07 -6.86
N LEU A 82 9.24 2.36 -6.50
CA LEU A 82 8.08 1.59 -6.91
C LEU A 82 7.30 2.40 -7.93
N ARG A 83 7.13 1.86 -9.14
CA ARG A 83 6.48 2.59 -10.25
C ARG A 83 5.39 1.78 -10.91
N SER A 84 4.28 2.45 -11.22
CA SER A 84 3.35 2.00 -12.25
C SER A 84 3.66 2.75 -13.55
N TYR A 85 3.50 2.07 -14.69
CA TYR A 85 3.56 2.69 -16.02
C TYR A 85 2.16 2.95 -16.58
N GLU A 86 1.12 2.66 -15.81
CA GLU A 86 -0.26 2.91 -16.21
C GLU A 86 -0.65 4.30 -15.74
N ALA A 87 -0.87 5.19 -16.71
CA ALA A 87 -1.26 6.55 -16.45
C ALA A 87 -2.76 6.67 -16.18
N ASP A 88 -3.14 7.60 -15.30
CA ASP A 88 -4.53 7.99 -15.08
C ASP A 88 -5.08 8.84 -16.26
N ALA A 89 -6.31 9.34 -16.10
CA ALA A 89 -6.97 10.16 -17.11
C ALA A 89 -6.22 11.48 -17.41
N ASP A 90 -5.41 11.97 -16.48
CA ASP A 90 -4.62 13.19 -16.58
C ASP A 90 -3.18 12.92 -17.03
N GLY A 91 -2.82 11.65 -17.26
CA GLY A 91 -1.49 11.24 -17.68
C GLY A 91 -0.49 11.04 -16.54
N ASN A 92 -0.95 11.05 -15.28
CA ASN A 92 -0.10 10.86 -14.11
C ASN A 92 0.12 9.37 -13.84
N THR A 93 1.30 9.02 -13.35
CA THR A 93 1.67 7.63 -13.00
C THR A 93 2.03 7.52 -11.53
N PHE A 94 1.59 6.46 -10.86
CA PHE A 94 1.94 6.24 -9.46
C PHE A 94 3.43 5.93 -9.30
N VAL A 95 4.09 6.66 -8.40
CA VAL A 95 5.51 6.48 -8.08
C VAL A 95 5.71 6.67 -6.58
N LEU A 96 6.52 5.82 -5.96
CA LEU A 96 7.09 6.06 -4.63
C LEU A 96 8.60 5.99 -4.71
N GLU A 97 9.27 6.87 -3.98
CA GLU A 97 10.72 6.87 -3.83
C GLU A 97 11.12 6.52 -2.40
N PHE A 98 12.11 5.65 -2.28
CA PHE A 98 12.71 5.23 -1.03
C PHE A 98 14.15 5.70 -0.99
N PHE A 99 14.50 6.39 0.10
CA PHE A 99 15.83 6.95 0.30
C PHE A 99 16.92 5.88 0.41
N ASP A 100 16.55 4.71 0.93
CA ASP A 100 17.44 3.58 1.14
C ASP A 100 17.17 2.45 0.11
N TYR A 101 18.14 1.56 -0.05
CA TYR A 101 17.90 0.29 -0.74
C TYR A 101 16.85 -0.54 0.00
N VAL A 102 15.79 -0.93 -0.70
CA VAL A 102 14.75 -1.80 -0.18
C VAL A 102 14.65 -3.05 -1.03
N ASP A 103 14.95 -4.20 -0.43
CA ASP A 103 14.69 -5.51 -1.03
C ASP A 103 13.19 -5.86 -0.92
N PHE A 104 12.42 -5.35 -1.89
CA PHE A 104 10.98 -5.55 -1.96
C PHE A 104 10.61 -6.97 -2.40
N ASN A 105 9.64 -7.54 -1.70
CA ASN A 105 8.94 -8.75 -2.11
C ASN A 105 7.44 -8.63 -1.83
N ALA A 106 6.66 -9.64 -2.24
CA ALA A 106 5.21 -9.62 -2.09
C ALA A 106 4.75 -9.46 -0.63
N ALA A 107 5.53 -9.91 0.35
CA ALA A 107 5.19 -9.77 1.78
C ALA A 107 5.29 -8.33 2.29
N ASN A 108 5.87 -7.40 1.51
CA ASN A 108 5.87 -5.98 1.83
C ASN A 108 4.54 -5.29 1.55
N PHE A 109 3.65 -5.92 0.79
CA PHE A 109 2.32 -5.40 0.51
C PHE A 109 1.36 -6.03 1.50
N GLN A 110 0.73 -5.19 2.31
CA GLN A 110 -0.38 -5.62 3.13
C GLN A 110 -1.68 -5.28 2.42
N ARG A 111 -2.60 -6.23 2.39
CA ARG A 111 -3.91 -6.04 1.81
C ARG A 111 -4.91 -5.83 2.95
N LEU A 112 -5.24 -4.58 3.22
CA LEU A 112 -6.16 -4.21 4.30
C LEU A 112 -7.59 -4.09 3.75
N ILE A 113 -8.50 -4.88 4.30
CA ILE A 113 -9.93 -4.81 4.01
C ILE A 113 -10.62 -4.40 5.30
N SER A 114 -11.19 -3.20 5.32
CA SER A 114 -11.80 -2.64 6.52
C SER A 114 -13.30 -2.46 6.36
N GLY A 115 -14.05 -2.79 7.41
CA GLY A 115 -15.46 -2.48 7.57
C GLY A 115 -15.66 -1.07 8.15
N THR A 116 -16.80 -0.90 8.79
CA THR A 116 -17.33 0.33 9.37
C THR A 116 -17.56 0.15 10.86
N ASP A 117 -18.15 1.14 11.54
CA ASP A 117 -18.58 1.00 12.94
C ASP A 117 -19.99 0.34 13.06
N THR A 118 -20.45 -0.34 12.01
CA THR A 118 -21.74 -1.05 11.95
C THR A 118 -21.53 -2.53 11.62
N ALA A 119 -22.60 -3.32 11.55
CA ALA A 119 -22.44 -4.75 11.25
C ALA A 119 -22.02 -4.95 9.78
N ASP A 120 -20.82 -5.48 9.55
CA ASP A 120 -20.27 -5.72 8.22
C ASP A 120 -20.14 -7.21 7.88
N ALA A 121 -20.28 -7.51 6.59
CA ALA A 121 -19.91 -8.80 6.01
C ALA A 121 -18.65 -8.60 5.16
N ILE A 122 -17.48 -8.88 5.74
CA ILE A 122 -16.18 -8.66 5.11
C ILE A 122 -15.66 -9.99 4.57
N LEU A 123 -15.53 -10.04 3.25
CA LEU A 123 -14.96 -11.16 2.53
C LEU A 123 -13.57 -10.78 2.01
N GLY A 124 -12.56 -11.57 2.39
CA GLY A 124 -11.21 -11.54 1.84
C GLY A 124 -11.17 -12.07 0.42
N THR A 125 -9.97 -12.28 -0.12
CA THR A 125 -9.80 -12.99 -1.39
C THR A 125 -8.98 -14.25 -1.21
N SER A 126 -8.75 -14.97 -2.31
CA SER A 126 -7.82 -16.09 -2.32
C SER A 126 -6.37 -15.65 -2.63
N ALA A 127 -6.11 -14.35 -2.70
CA ALA A 127 -4.85 -13.79 -3.14
C ALA A 127 -3.99 -13.31 -1.96
N GLY A 128 -3.13 -14.22 -1.49
CA GLY A 128 -2.11 -13.89 -0.49
C GLY A 128 -2.66 -13.68 0.91
N ALA A 129 -1.81 -13.16 1.81
CA ALA A 129 -2.18 -12.88 3.19
C ALA A 129 -2.82 -11.49 3.32
N GLU A 130 -3.97 -11.41 3.97
CA GLU A 130 -4.75 -10.18 4.08
C GLU A 130 -4.96 -9.80 5.55
N THR A 131 -5.26 -8.54 5.82
CA THR A 131 -5.73 -8.09 7.13
C THR A 131 -7.16 -7.60 6.98
N LEU A 132 -8.11 -8.29 7.62
CA LEU A 132 -9.52 -7.89 7.64
C LEU A 132 -9.81 -7.23 8.99
N MET A 133 -10.31 -5.98 8.98
CA MET A 133 -10.66 -5.24 10.19
C MET A 133 -12.16 -4.94 10.22
N GLY A 134 -12.88 -5.50 11.19
CA GLY A 134 -14.32 -5.30 11.40
C GLY A 134 -14.68 -3.99 12.12
N TYR A 135 -13.79 -3.47 12.97
CA TYR A 135 -14.05 -2.32 13.85
C TYR A 135 -15.24 -2.52 14.82
N ALA A 136 -16.18 -1.58 14.93
CA ALA A 136 -17.33 -1.73 15.82
C ALA A 136 -18.50 -2.35 15.05
N GLY A 137 -19.38 -3.10 15.73
CA GLY A 137 -20.46 -3.80 15.05
C GLY A 137 -20.35 -5.32 15.21
N ARG A 138 -21.36 -6.05 14.73
CA ARG A 138 -21.34 -7.52 14.75
C ARG A 138 -20.92 -8.02 13.40
N ASP A 139 -19.61 -8.15 13.21
CA ASP A 139 -19.04 -8.43 11.90
C ASP A 139 -18.92 -9.93 11.62
N THR A 140 -19.10 -10.27 10.36
CA THR A 140 -18.72 -11.58 9.82
C THR A 140 -17.48 -11.38 8.96
N LEU A 141 -16.34 -11.89 9.42
CA LEU A 141 -15.06 -11.82 8.70
C LEU A 141 -14.72 -13.19 8.13
N SER A 142 -14.48 -13.27 6.82
CA SER A 142 -14.00 -14.49 6.16
C SER A 142 -12.81 -14.16 5.28
N GLY A 143 -11.60 -14.53 5.70
CA GLY A 143 -10.36 -14.32 4.91
C GLY A 143 -10.31 -15.09 3.59
N LEU A 144 -11.03 -16.22 3.49
CA LEU A 144 -10.90 -17.21 2.42
C LEU A 144 -9.54 -17.93 2.46
N ALA A 145 -8.71 -17.82 1.41
CA ALA A 145 -7.48 -18.59 1.29
C ALA A 145 -6.28 -17.65 1.41
N GLY A 146 -5.31 -18.02 2.24
CA GLY A 146 -4.22 -17.13 2.61
C GLY A 146 -3.98 -17.21 4.12
N ASP A 147 -2.84 -16.71 4.57
CA ASP A 147 -2.55 -16.57 6.00
C ASP A 147 -3.12 -15.24 6.50
N ASP A 148 -4.45 -15.17 6.59
CA ASP A 148 -5.17 -13.93 6.89
C ASP A 148 -5.20 -13.59 8.38
N ARG A 149 -5.12 -12.29 8.66
CA ARG A 149 -5.33 -11.72 9.98
C ARG A 149 -6.74 -11.14 10.07
N LEU A 150 -7.63 -11.82 10.79
CA LEU A 150 -8.99 -11.33 11.05
C LEU A 150 -9.05 -10.59 12.40
N VAL A 151 -9.41 -9.31 12.37
CA VAL A 151 -9.56 -8.45 13.54
C VAL A 151 -11.02 -8.01 13.63
N GLY A 152 -11.83 -8.78 14.36
CA GLY A 152 -13.29 -8.55 14.50
C GLY A 152 -13.71 -7.32 15.32
N GLY A 153 -12.76 -6.62 15.97
CA GLY A 153 -13.03 -5.42 16.75
C GLY A 153 -13.99 -5.63 17.94
N ALA A 154 -14.72 -4.58 18.35
CA ALA A 154 -15.34 -4.48 19.68
C ALA A 154 -16.70 -5.17 19.82
N GLY A 155 -17.28 -5.70 18.74
CA GLY A 155 -18.47 -6.56 18.83
C GLY A 155 -18.09 -8.02 18.76
N VAL A 156 -18.70 -8.83 19.63
CA VAL A 156 -18.47 -10.28 19.70
C VAL A 156 -18.83 -10.90 18.35
N THR A 157 -17.79 -11.34 17.63
CA THR A 157 -17.87 -12.11 16.38
C THR A 157 -18.69 -13.38 16.58
N ARG A 158 -19.40 -13.80 15.54
CA ARG A 158 -20.06 -15.11 15.51
C ARG A 158 -19.75 -15.84 14.21
#